data_AF-A0A7L4PU99-F1
#
_entry.id   AF-A0A7L4PU99-F1
#
_cell.length_a   1.000
_cell.length_b   1.000
_cell.length_c   1.000
_cell.angle_alpha   90.00
_cell.angle_beta   90.00
_cell.angle_gamma   90.00
#
_symmetry.space_group_name_H-M   'P 1'
#
loop_
_entity.id
_entity.type
_entity.pdbx_description
1 polymer ?
#
loop_
_entity_poly.entity_id
_entity_poly.type
_entity_poly.pdbx_seq_one_letter_code
_entity_poly.pdbx_strand_id
1 'polypeptide(L)'
;INNTESAYNLKMTVVQDTPMVKGIIDPPVNQSVLQPGGQITGYLYIRASYEAPIGTQVIRVRLTYSDKYGADYDMFREIGATVKNVGKNFYDQGRLYYDACDYENAKISLIQAREIYDENNNILVVQEIDKLIKRMEANDKFMQGQNRFFAGDLKNAVTYYSEAKTLYTEINDCQAVQLCEDAMNAANRPLGGILGGVSGSGGESLTTFSIHTIIEIVLAIIVAILLIIIIRGKGGSGGGRKFTLPGKISRPSQQQSNRPSQQPISRPSTEPIRPIRKF
;
A
#
# COMPACT_ATOMS: atom_id res chain seq x y z
N ILE A 1 -36.26 18.99 -9.77
CA ILE A 1 -37.58 19.55 -9.45
C ILE A 1 -38.30 19.75 -10.78
N ASN A 2 -39.61 19.49 -10.85
CA ASN A 2 -40.35 19.64 -12.10
C ASN A 2 -40.20 21.07 -12.65
N ASN A 3 -39.78 21.22 -13.90
CA ASN A 3 -39.33 22.52 -14.43
C ASN A 3 -40.47 23.54 -14.63
N THR A 4 -41.72 23.11 -14.43
CA THR A 4 -42.93 23.91 -14.66
C THR A 4 -43.54 24.45 -13.37
N GLU A 5 -43.07 24.04 -12.19
CA GLU A 5 -43.66 24.44 -10.92
C GLU A 5 -42.60 24.97 -9.95
N SER A 6 -43.02 25.93 -9.11
CA SER A 6 -42.18 26.47 -8.05
C SER A 6 -42.06 25.47 -6.91
N ALA A 7 -40.88 25.43 -6.29
CA ALA A 7 -40.66 24.70 -5.04
C ALA A 7 -40.57 25.69 -3.88
N TYR A 8 -41.02 25.26 -2.71
CA TYR A 8 -41.10 26.07 -1.50
C TYR A 8 -40.34 25.43 -0.35
N ASN A 9 -39.86 26.26 0.59
CA ASN A 9 -39.17 25.82 1.81
C ASN A 9 -38.00 24.85 1.53
N LEU A 10 -37.19 25.18 0.54
CA LEU A 10 -36.07 24.34 0.12
C LEU A 10 -34.98 24.35 1.19
N LYS A 11 -34.58 23.16 1.62
CA LYS A 11 -33.52 22.95 2.59
C LYS A 11 -32.62 21.83 2.15
N MET A 12 -31.31 22.09 2.10
CA MET A 12 -30.31 21.06 1.82
C MET A 12 -29.60 20.64 3.10
N THR A 13 -29.48 19.33 3.30
CA THR A 13 -28.83 18.72 4.47
C THR A 13 -27.90 17.60 4.02
N VAL A 14 -26.94 17.25 4.88
CA VAL A 14 -26.03 16.13 4.64
C VAL A 14 -26.36 15.02 5.63
N VAL A 15 -26.49 13.80 5.13
CA VAL A 15 -26.66 12.57 5.90
C VAL A 15 -25.46 11.68 5.63
N GLN A 16 -24.86 11.15 6.69
CA GLN A 16 -23.62 10.40 6.64
C GLN A 16 -23.78 9.12 7.45
N ASP A 17 -23.19 8.03 6.96
CA ASP A 17 -23.22 6.75 7.65
C ASP A 17 -22.10 6.64 8.71
N THR A 18 -21.03 7.45 8.59
CA THR A 18 -19.91 7.46 9.54
C THR A 18 -19.67 8.86 10.11
N PRO A 19 -19.48 9.01 11.44
CA PRO A 19 -19.23 10.31 12.07
C PRO A 19 -17.84 10.88 11.74
N MET A 20 -16.94 10.01 11.27
CA MET A 20 -15.54 10.31 10.97
C MET A 20 -15.33 10.95 9.59
N VAL A 21 -16.31 10.85 8.68
CA VAL A 21 -16.28 11.56 7.40
C VAL A 21 -17.46 12.51 7.33
N LYS A 22 -17.17 13.80 7.49
CA LYS A 22 -18.15 14.86 7.59
C LYS A 22 -18.23 15.69 6.30
N GLY A 23 -19.37 15.64 5.65
CA GLY A 23 -19.80 16.61 4.65
C GLY A 23 -20.48 17.82 5.29
N ILE A 24 -20.12 19.03 4.84
CA ILE A 24 -20.65 20.31 5.30
C ILE A 24 -21.07 21.11 4.07
N ILE A 25 -22.31 21.61 4.06
CA ILE A 25 -22.80 22.53 3.03
C ILE A 25 -22.62 23.95 3.54
N ASP A 26 -21.82 24.75 2.84
CA ASP A 26 -21.52 26.13 3.22
C ASP A 26 -21.47 27.03 1.96
N PRO A 27 -22.27 28.11 1.87
CA PRO A 27 -23.30 28.52 2.83
C PRO A 27 -24.48 27.54 2.91
N PRO A 28 -25.19 27.46 4.05
CA PRO A 28 -26.38 26.63 4.17
C PRO A 28 -27.44 27.01 3.13
N VAL A 29 -27.94 26.02 2.41
CA VAL A 29 -29.02 26.22 1.44
C VAL A 29 -30.35 26.17 2.18
N ASN A 30 -30.91 27.34 2.46
CA ASN A 30 -32.27 27.54 2.94
C ASN A 30 -32.93 28.63 2.08
N GLN A 31 -33.86 28.23 1.21
CA GLN A 31 -34.52 29.15 0.28
C GLN A 31 -36.03 29.00 0.38
N SER A 32 -36.73 30.12 0.54
CA SER A 32 -38.20 30.12 0.70
C SER A 32 -38.91 29.69 -0.58
N VAL A 33 -38.43 30.14 -1.75
CA VAL A 33 -39.03 29.84 -3.05
C VAL A 33 -37.97 29.67 -4.12
N LEU A 34 -38.08 28.62 -4.91
CA LEU A 34 -37.36 28.43 -6.17
C LEU A 34 -38.37 28.49 -7.33
N GLN A 35 -38.17 29.43 -8.24
CA GLN A 35 -39.05 29.61 -9.39
C GLN A 35 -38.86 28.49 -10.43
N PRO A 36 -39.84 28.27 -11.33
CA PRO A 36 -39.72 27.29 -12.39
C PRO A 36 -38.46 27.53 -13.24
N GLY A 37 -37.69 26.47 -13.49
CA GLY A 37 -36.41 26.57 -14.20
C GLY A 37 -35.25 27.18 -13.39
N GLY A 38 -35.48 27.58 -12.14
CA GLY A 38 -34.44 28.06 -11.23
C GLY A 38 -33.43 26.97 -10.86
N GLN A 39 -32.22 27.39 -10.51
CA GLN A 39 -31.15 26.50 -10.07
C GLN A 39 -30.70 26.84 -8.65
N ILE A 40 -30.31 25.82 -7.90
CA ILE A 40 -29.64 25.98 -6.61
C ILE A 40 -28.21 25.48 -6.76
N THR A 41 -27.26 26.33 -6.38
CA THR A 41 -25.82 26.02 -6.34
C THR A 41 -25.33 26.11 -4.91
N GLY A 42 -24.46 25.19 -4.52
CA GLY A 42 -23.79 25.20 -3.22
C GLY A 42 -22.50 24.40 -3.27
N TYR A 43 -21.65 24.60 -2.27
CA TYR A 43 -20.42 23.85 -2.10
C TYR A 43 -20.59 22.79 -1.02
N LEU A 44 -20.09 21.58 -1.30
CA LEU A 44 -19.97 20.52 -0.32
C LEU A 44 -18.50 20.39 0.07
N TYR A 45 -18.18 20.70 1.31
CA TYR A 45 -16.87 20.46 1.89
C TYR A 45 -16.86 19.11 2.59
N ILE A 46 -15.90 18.26 2.24
CA ILE A 46 -15.75 16.94 2.85
C ILE A 46 -14.49 16.96 3.72
N ARG A 47 -14.63 16.59 4.98
CA ARG A 47 -13.53 16.44 5.94
C ARG A 47 -13.53 15.01 6.48
N ALA A 48 -12.36 14.40 6.57
CA ALA A 48 -12.18 13.10 7.21
C ALA A 48 -11.32 13.27 8.46
N SER A 49 -11.69 12.63 9.56
CA SER A 49 -10.82 12.51 10.74
C SER A 49 -9.67 11.56 10.47
N TYR A 50 -8.61 11.65 11.28
CA TYR A 50 -7.46 10.76 11.16
C TYR A 50 -7.82 9.27 11.33
N GLU A 51 -8.79 8.99 12.19
CA GLU A 51 -9.29 7.64 12.46
C GLU A 51 -10.33 7.16 11.43
N ALA A 52 -10.61 7.95 10.39
CA ALA A 52 -11.64 7.59 9.42
C ALA A 52 -11.30 6.26 8.72
N PRO A 53 -12.28 5.35 8.60
CA PRO A 53 -12.04 4.05 7.99
C PRO A 53 -11.60 4.21 6.53
N ILE A 54 -10.48 3.58 6.19
CA ILE A 54 -9.95 3.53 4.82
C ILE A 54 -10.98 2.87 3.91
N GLY A 55 -11.17 3.43 2.73
CA GLY A 55 -12.13 2.94 1.75
C GLY A 55 -13.09 4.02 1.27
N THR A 56 -14.06 3.61 0.47
CA THR A 56 -15.07 4.52 -0.07
C THR A 56 -16.20 4.69 0.93
N GLN A 57 -16.39 5.93 1.38
CA GLN A 57 -17.48 6.38 2.23
C GLN A 57 -18.55 7.05 1.36
N VAL A 58 -19.82 6.79 1.66
CA VAL A 58 -20.94 7.42 0.95
C VAL A 58 -21.46 8.59 1.78
N ILE A 59 -21.53 9.76 1.15
CA ILE A 59 -22.13 10.97 1.71
C ILE A 59 -23.42 11.23 0.94
N ARG A 60 -24.56 11.30 1.64
CA ARG A 60 -25.86 11.59 1.01
C ARG A 60 -26.20 13.05 1.22
N VAL A 61 -26.37 13.79 0.13
CA VAL A 61 -26.91 15.15 0.15
C VAL A 61 -28.41 15.07 -0.07
N ARG A 62 -29.18 15.48 0.93
CA ARG A 62 -30.65 15.46 0.89
C ARG A 62 -31.19 16.87 0.67
N LEU A 63 -32.03 17.03 -0.34
CA LEU A 63 -32.85 18.23 -0.54
C LEU A 63 -34.29 17.91 -0.12
N THR A 64 -34.83 18.70 0.79
CA THR A 64 -36.26 18.68 1.14
C THR A 64 -36.91 19.94 0.62
N TYR A 65 -38.11 19.83 0.06
CA TYR A 65 -38.91 20.95 -0.43
C TYR A 65 -40.40 20.62 -0.38
N SER A 66 -41.24 21.63 -0.49
CA SER A 66 -42.70 21.50 -0.54
C SER A 66 -43.24 22.04 -1.87
N ASP A 67 -44.35 21.51 -2.35
CA ASP A 67 -45.10 22.12 -3.45
C ASP A 67 -46.01 23.26 -2.96
N LYS A 68 -46.71 23.90 -3.90
CA LYS A 68 -47.65 25.00 -3.61
C LYS A 68 -48.86 24.59 -2.75
N TYR A 69 -49.14 23.29 -2.63
CA TYR A 69 -50.20 22.74 -1.79
C TYR A 69 -49.69 22.30 -0.42
N GLY A 70 -48.39 22.45 -0.15
CA GLY A 70 -47.77 22.07 1.10
C GLY A 70 -47.44 20.59 1.22
N ALA A 71 -47.46 19.82 0.12
CA ALA A 71 -46.97 18.44 0.15
C ALA A 71 -45.43 18.44 0.16
N ASP A 72 -44.84 17.70 1.09
CA ASP A 72 -43.39 17.59 1.24
C ASP A 72 -42.79 16.51 0.33
N TYR A 73 -41.64 16.82 -0.23
CA TYR A 73 -40.86 15.94 -1.09
C TYR A 73 -39.40 15.94 -0.64
N ASP A 74 -38.75 14.79 -0.84
CA ASP A 74 -37.31 14.67 -0.65
C ASP A 74 -36.61 14.09 -1.88
N MET A 75 -35.40 14.57 -2.10
CA MET A 75 -34.49 14.08 -3.13
C MET A 75 -33.13 13.87 -2.48
N PHE A 76 -32.40 12.87 -2.93
CA PHE A 76 -31.04 12.65 -2.47
C PHE A 76 -30.09 12.40 -3.62
N ARG A 77 -28.84 12.81 -3.40
CA ARG A 77 -27.72 12.46 -4.26
C ARG A 77 -26.62 11.85 -3.41
N GLU A 78 -26.12 10.71 -3.84
CA GLU A 78 -24.99 10.04 -3.20
C GLU A 78 -23.68 10.52 -3.82
N ILE A 79 -22.71 10.79 -2.97
CA ILE A 79 -21.36 11.22 -3.33
C ILE A 79 -20.40 10.24 -2.66
N GLY A 80 -19.60 9.54 -3.47
CA GLY A 80 -18.54 8.67 -2.98
C GLY A 80 -17.27 9.47 -2.66
N ALA A 81 -16.79 9.38 -1.42
CA ALA A 81 -15.52 9.95 -0.97
C ALA A 81 -14.57 8.81 -0.58
N THR A 82 -13.38 8.74 -1.17
CA THR A 82 -12.42 7.67 -0.85
C THR A 82 -11.37 8.18 0.12
N VAL A 83 -11.36 7.63 1.33
CA VAL A 83 -10.34 7.89 2.35
C VAL A 83 -9.16 6.95 2.10
N LYS A 84 -7.95 7.50 1.96
CA LYS A 84 -6.69 6.75 1.80
C LYS A 84 -5.71 7.20 2.87
N ASN A 85 -5.00 6.25 3.48
CA ASN A 85 -3.85 6.56 4.33
C ASN A 85 -2.58 6.57 3.48
N VAL A 86 -2.35 7.70 2.79
CA VAL A 86 -1.24 7.85 1.85
C VAL A 86 0.11 7.71 2.56
N GLY A 87 0.25 8.27 3.78
CA GLY A 87 1.45 8.14 4.59
C GLY A 87 1.77 6.69 4.96
N LYS A 88 0.76 5.90 5.37
CA LYS A 88 0.96 4.48 5.66
C LYS A 88 1.38 3.68 4.44
N ASN A 89 0.81 3.96 3.26
CA ASN A 89 1.22 3.25 2.05
C ASN A 89 2.70 3.46 1.73
N PHE A 90 3.18 4.70 1.79
CA PHE A 90 4.60 4.99 1.58
C PHE A 90 5.50 4.38 2.67
N TYR A 91 5.04 4.40 3.93
CA TYR A 91 5.76 3.75 5.03
C TYR A 91 5.87 2.23 4.83
N ASP A 92 4.77 1.56 4.50
CA ASP A 92 4.73 0.12 4.25
C ASP A 92 5.60 -0.26 3.03
N GLN A 93 5.57 0.54 1.96
CA GLN A 93 6.44 0.35 0.80
C GLN A 93 7.92 0.54 1.16
N GLY A 94 8.25 1.59 1.92
CA GLY A 94 9.59 1.83 2.40
C GLY A 94 10.14 0.68 3.25
N ARG A 95 9.30 0.12 4.13
CA ARG A 95 9.58 -1.10 4.90
C ARG A 95 9.82 -2.32 3.99
N LEU A 96 9.00 -2.53 2.97
CA LEU A 96 9.19 -3.63 2.01
C LEU A 96 10.52 -3.53 1.26
N TYR A 97 10.88 -2.34 0.78
CA TYR A 97 12.19 -2.12 0.14
C TYR A 97 13.35 -2.33 1.12
N TYR A 98 13.20 -1.85 2.37
CA TYR A 98 14.19 -2.07 3.42
C TYR A 98 14.43 -3.56 3.68
N ASP A 99 13.35 -4.34 3.82
CA ASP A 99 13.42 -5.79 4.06
C ASP A 99 13.96 -6.54 2.82
N ALA A 100 13.86 -5.95 1.62
CA ALA A 100 14.46 -6.45 0.38
C ALA A 100 15.91 -5.97 0.15
N CYS A 101 16.50 -5.23 1.10
CA CYS A 101 17.83 -4.60 1.00
C CYS A 101 17.96 -3.58 -0.15
N ASP A 102 16.85 -3.04 -0.64
CA ASP A 102 16.81 -1.97 -1.64
C ASP A 102 16.75 -0.61 -0.93
N TYR A 103 17.88 -0.19 -0.35
CA TYR A 103 17.92 0.97 0.54
C TYR A 103 17.67 2.31 -0.17
N GLU A 104 17.96 2.41 -1.46
CA GLU A 104 17.66 3.61 -2.26
C GLU A 104 16.15 3.84 -2.38
N ASN A 105 15.42 2.82 -2.84
CA ASN A 105 13.96 2.92 -2.96
C ASN A 105 13.26 2.98 -1.59
N ALA A 106 13.84 2.33 -0.58
CA ALA A 106 13.38 2.44 0.81
C ALA A 106 13.46 3.89 1.31
N LYS A 107 14.61 4.55 1.13
CA LYS A 107 14.82 5.93 1.58
C LYS A 107 13.86 6.90 0.91
N ILE A 108 13.65 6.79 -0.41
CA ILE A 108 12.69 7.63 -1.15
C ILE A 108 11.28 7.47 -0.57
N SER A 109 10.80 6.24 -0.43
CA SER A 109 9.45 5.97 0.06
C SER A 109 9.26 6.42 1.52
N LEU A 110 10.27 6.22 2.36
CA LEU A 110 10.24 6.64 3.76
C LEU A 110 10.25 8.16 3.92
N ILE A 111 10.99 8.90 3.09
CA ILE A 111 10.97 10.37 3.10
C ILE A 111 9.58 10.90 2.74
N GLN A 112 8.91 10.32 1.74
CA GLN A 112 7.54 10.70 1.38
C GLN A 112 6.56 10.42 2.53
N ALA A 113 6.71 9.28 3.21
CA ALA A 113 5.91 8.98 4.40
C ALA A 113 6.18 10.00 5.52
N ARG A 114 7.46 10.33 5.74
CA ARG A 114 7.91 11.27 6.78
C ARG A 114 7.26 12.65 6.60
N GLU A 115 7.31 13.21 5.39
CA GLU A 115 6.72 14.51 5.06
C GLU A 115 5.22 14.52 5.38
N ILE A 116 4.49 13.48 4.96
CA ILE A 116 3.05 13.36 5.24
C ILE A 116 2.79 13.27 6.75
N TYR A 117 3.59 12.49 7.50
CA TYR A 117 3.39 12.37 8.94
C TYR A 117 3.79 13.64 9.70
N ASP A 118 4.79 14.38 9.23
CA ASP A 118 5.23 15.67 9.78
C ASP A 118 4.14 16.74 9.60
N GLU A 119 3.59 16.86 8.38
CA GLU A 119 2.45 17.75 8.10
C GLU A 119 1.22 17.45 8.98
N ASN A 120 1.03 16.18 9.34
CA ASN A 120 -0.04 15.72 10.21
C ASN A 120 0.31 15.76 11.71
N ASN A 121 1.44 16.34 12.10
CA ASN A 121 1.95 16.41 13.48
C ASN A 121 2.10 15.04 14.17
N ASN A 122 2.32 13.96 13.40
CA ASN A 122 2.58 12.64 13.95
C ASN A 122 4.08 12.45 14.22
N ILE A 123 4.55 13.12 15.27
CA ILE A 123 5.97 13.19 15.65
C ILE A 123 6.56 11.79 15.92
N LEU A 124 5.78 10.88 16.50
CA LEU A 124 6.26 9.54 16.85
C LEU A 124 6.65 8.75 15.60
N VAL A 125 5.80 8.78 14.56
CA VAL A 125 6.09 8.07 13.31
C VAL A 125 7.23 8.75 12.54
N VAL A 126 7.30 10.09 12.58
CA VAL A 126 8.45 10.83 11.99
C VAL A 126 9.76 10.38 12.64
N GLN A 127 9.82 10.31 13.97
CA GLN A 127 11.01 9.84 14.70
C GLN A 127 11.36 8.39 14.37
N GLU A 128 10.36 7.52 14.21
CA GLU A 128 10.58 6.14 13.81
C GLU A 128 11.17 6.04 12.40
N ILE A 129 10.66 6.82 11.46
CA ILE A 129 11.18 6.89 10.09
C ILE A 129 12.61 7.44 10.09
N ASP A 130 12.87 8.51 10.82
CA ASP A 130 14.21 9.12 10.94
C ASP A 130 15.22 8.12 11.48
N LYS A 131 14.82 7.31 12.47
CA LYS A 131 15.64 6.22 13.00
C LYS A 131 15.95 5.18 11.93
N LEU A 132 14.96 4.79 11.13
CA LEU A 132 15.13 3.79 10.08
C LEU A 132 16.03 4.29 8.94
N ILE A 133 15.86 5.55 8.52
CA ILE A 133 16.72 6.20 7.52
C ILE A 133 18.17 6.27 8.02
N LYS A 134 18.38 6.71 9.25
CA LYS A 134 19.71 6.79 9.85
C LYS A 134 20.37 5.42 9.99
N ARG A 135 19.60 4.37 10.29
CA ARG A 135 20.10 2.99 10.26
C ARG A 135 20.57 2.57 8.87
N MET A 136 19.85 2.92 7.81
CA MET A 136 20.29 2.63 6.43
C MET A 136 21.62 3.33 6.09
N GLU A 137 21.77 4.59 6.50
CA GLU A 137 23.03 5.34 6.33
C GLU A 137 24.19 4.70 7.11
N ALA A 138 23.93 4.24 8.33
CA ALA A 138 24.91 3.51 9.13
C ALA A 138 25.33 2.18 8.47
N ASN A 139 24.36 1.43 7.93
CA ASN A 139 24.62 0.18 7.20
C ASN A 139 25.51 0.44 5.97
N ASP A 140 25.21 1.48 5.19
CA ASP A 140 26.00 1.84 4.01
C ASP A 140 27.46 2.16 4.38
N LYS A 141 27.66 2.97 5.43
CA LYS A 141 29.01 3.27 5.96
C LYS A 141 29.74 2.01 6.43
N PHE A 142 29.03 1.12 7.12
CA PHE A 142 29.60 -0.15 7.55
C PHE A 142 30.05 -1.00 6.36
N MET A 143 29.25 -1.08 5.30
CA MET A 143 29.61 -1.80 4.07
C MET A 143 30.79 -1.17 3.34
N GLN A 144 30.87 0.17 3.29
CA GLN A 144 32.06 0.87 2.78
C GLN A 144 33.31 0.49 3.59
N GLY A 145 33.20 0.40 4.92
CA GLY A 145 34.27 -0.07 5.80
C GLY A 145 34.71 -1.50 5.48
N GLN A 146 33.77 -2.42 5.29
CA GLN A 146 34.07 -3.80 4.89
C GLN A 146 34.80 -3.87 3.55
N ASN A 147 34.34 -3.11 2.55
CA ASN A 147 34.98 -3.07 1.24
C ASN A 147 36.44 -2.59 1.32
N ARG A 148 36.72 -1.58 2.15
CA ARG A 148 38.10 -1.09 2.40
C ARG A 148 38.94 -2.09 3.17
N PHE A 149 38.36 -2.76 4.17
CA PHE A 149 39.03 -3.79 4.95
C PHE A 149 39.50 -4.94 4.06
N PHE A 150 38.61 -5.48 3.21
CA PHE A 150 38.97 -6.56 2.27
C PHE A 150 39.94 -6.11 1.17
N ALA A 151 39.97 -4.82 0.84
CA ALA A 151 40.98 -4.24 -0.04
C ALA A 151 42.34 -4.01 0.64
N GLY A 152 42.48 -4.29 1.94
CA GLY A 152 43.70 -4.05 2.73
C GLY A 152 43.91 -2.60 3.15
N ASP A 153 42.96 -1.71 2.85
CA ASP A 153 43.00 -0.30 3.22
C ASP A 153 42.43 -0.11 4.65
N LEU A 154 43.19 -0.61 5.62
CA LEU A 154 42.77 -0.71 7.02
C LEU A 154 42.49 0.67 7.65
N LYS A 155 43.25 1.70 7.26
CA LYS A 155 43.07 3.05 7.79
C LYS A 155 41.69 3.61 7.40
N ASN A 156 41.33 3.54 6.12
CA ASN A 156 40.03 4.02 5.68
C ASN A 156 38.89 3.12 6.15
N ALA A 157 39.13 1.80 6.30
CA ALA A 157 38.16 0.89 6.90
C ALA A 157 37.76 1.34 8.32
N VAL A 158 38.74 1.65 9.17
CA VAL A 158 38.51 2.17 10.53
C VAL A 158 37.72 3.47 10.51
N THR A 159 38.02 4.38 9.59
CA THR A 159 37.26 5.64 9.42
C THR A 159 35.78 5.36 9.15
N TYR A 160 35.47 4.51 8.17
CA TYR A 160 34.09 4.17 7.83
C TYR A 160 33.35 3.43 8.95
N TYR A 161 34.01 2.49 9.64
CA TYR A 161 33.41 1.83 10.81
C TYR A 161 33.14 2.81 11.94
N SER A 162 34.02 3.79 12.17
CA SER A 162 33.81 4.85 13.14
C SER A 162 32.62 5.74 12.77
N GLU A 163 32.47 6.11 11.50
CA GLU A 163 31.30 6.87 11.01
C GLU A 163 30.01 6.07 11.22
N ALA A 164 29.99 4.78 10.86
CA ALA A 164 28.85 3.91 11.09
C ALA A 164 28.51 3.79 12.59
N LYS A 165 29.52 3.64 13.46
CA LYS A 165 29.36 3.58 14.91
C LYS A 165 28.66 4.81 15.46
N THR A 166 29.05 6.00 15.01
CA THR A 166 28.42 7.27 15.42
C THR A 166 26.93 7.25 15.08
N LEU A 167 26.57 6.87 13.85
CA LEU A 167 25.18 6.80 13.41
C LEU A 167 24.37 5.76 14.19
N TYR A 168 24.93 4.57 14.46
CA TYR A 168 24.28 3.56 15.30
C TYR A 168 24.09 4.01 16.75
N THR A 169 25.04 4.81 17.28
CA THR A 169 24.95 5.38 18.63
C THR A 169 23.78 6.36 18.71
N GLU A 170 23.63 7.24 17.72
CA GLU A 170 22.53 8.21 17.67
C GLU A 170 21.14 7.56 17.64
N ILE A 171 21.03 6.35 17.10
CA ILE A 171 19.78 5.58 17.08
C ILE A 171 19.65 4.58 18.23
N ASN A 172 20.60 4.57 19.18
CA ASN A 172 20.68 3.64 20.30
C ASN A 172 20.68 2.15 19.87
N ASP A 173 21.43 1.81 18.82
CA ASP A 173 21.62 0.44 18.36
C ASP A 173 22.90 -0.18 18.93
N CYS A 174 22.83 -0.60 20.20
CA CYS A 174 24.01 -1.08 20.95
C CYS A 174 24.67 -2.30 20.30
N GLN A 175 23.91 -3.18 19.65
CA GLN A 175 24.45 -4.36 18.98
C GLN A 175 25.28 -3.96 17.76
N ALA A 176 24.76 -3.04 16.93
CA ALA A 176 25.49 -2.55 15.78
C ALA A 176 26.71 -1.68 16.18
N VAL A 177 26.62 -0.94 17.29
CA VAL A 177 27.78 -0.23 17.87
C VAL A 177 28.89 -1.21 18.24
N GLN A 178 28.58 -2.31 18.93
CA GLN A 178 29.57 -3.34 19.27
C GLN A 178 30.18 -3.97 18.02
N LEU A 179 29.36 -4.25 17.00
CA LEU A 179 29.84 -4.78 15.73
C LEU A 179 30.85 -3.84 15.06
N CYS A 180 30.62 -2.53 15.09
CA CYS A 180 31.58 -1.55 14.61
C CYS A 180 32.88 -1.55 15.43
N GLU A 181 32.80 -1.67 16.76
CA GLU A 181 33.98 -1.75 17.62
C GLU A 181 34.83 -2.98 17.32
N ASP A 182 34.19 -4.13 17.16
CA ASP A 182 34.86 -5.39 16.83
C ASP A 182 35.54 -5.30 15.45
N ALA A 183 34.87 -4.70 14.47
CA ALA A 183 35.41 -4.47 13.14
C ALA A 183 36.61 -3.50 13.13
N MET A 184 36.54 -2.41 13.91
CA MET A 184 37.65 -1.48 14.09
C MET A 184 38.85 -2.16 14.77
N ASN A 185 38.60 -2.96 15.80
CA ASN A 185 39.64 -3.72 16.51
C ASN A 185 40.32 -4.72 15.57
N ALA A 186 39.55 -5.41 14.72
CA ALA A 186 40.10 -6.30 13.71
C ALA A 186 41.00 -5.57 12.71
N ALA A 187 40.59 -4.38 12.24
CA ALA A 187 41.38 -3.56 11.32
C ALA A 187 42.65 -2.95 11.93
N ASN A 188 42.67 -2.73 13.25
CA ASN A 188 43.83 -2.17 13.96
C ASN A 188 44.82 -3.23 14.47
N ARG A 189 44.53 -4.53 14.32
CA ARG A 189 45.48 -5.57 14.71
C ARG A 189 46.73 -5.48 13.81
N PRO A 190 47.94 -5.44 14.40
CA PRO A 190 49.15 -5.45 13.59
C PRO A 190 49.19 -6.73 12.75
N LEU A 191 49.31 -6.57 11.42
CA LEU A 191 49.49 -7.67 10.46
C LEU A 191 50.79 -8.48 10.69
N GLY A 192 51.57 -8.14 11.72
CA GLY A 192 52.89 -8.68 12.06
C GLY A 192 52.88 -10.08 12.67
N GLY A 193 52.13 -11.02 12.10
CA GLY A 193 52.13 -12.41 12.59
C GLY A 193 51.48 -13.48 11.70
N ILE A 194 51.01 -13.17 10.48
CA ILE A 194 50.32 -14.18 9.63
C ILE A 194 50.82 -14.14 8.17
N LEU A 195 52.13 -13.91 7.98
CA LEU A 195 52.81 -14.20 6.70
C LEU A 195 54.15 -14.96 6.87
N GLY A 196 54.42 -15.51 8.05
CA GLY A 196 55.65 -16.26 8.29
C GLY A 196 55.46 -17.41 9.27
N GLY A 197 55.54 -18.64 8.76
CA GLY A 197 55.94 -19.83 9.52
C GLY A 197 54.84 -20.50 10.34
N VAL A 198 54.37 -21.64 9.83
CA VAL A 198 53.89 -22.74 10.67
C VAL A 198 55.02 -23.17 11.61
N SER A 199 54.90 -22.91 12.91
CA SER A 199 55.54 -23.74 13.96
C SER A 199 54.93 -23.43 15.32
N GLY A 200 54.47 -24.49 16.01
CA GLY A 200 53.47 -24.41 17.08
C GLY A 200 53.97 -24.07 18.48
N SER A 201 53.00 -23.81 19.37
CA SER A 201 52.94 -24.31 20.76
C SER A 201 51.78 -23.65 21.53
N GLY A 202 50.72 -24.44 21.78
CA GLY A 202 49.92 -24.43 23.00
C GLY A 202 49.08 -23.20 23.37
N GLY A 203 47.79 -23.22 23.01
CA GLY A 203 46.76 -22.35 23.59
C GLY A 203 45.51 -22.32 22.70
N GLU A 204 44.44 -23.01 23.13
CA GLU A 204 43.22 -23.24 22.36
C GLU A 204 42.51 -21.93 21.94
N SER A 205 42.49 -21.66 20.63
CA SER A 205 41.54 -20.74 19.99
C SER A 205 41.23 -21.25 18.57
N LEU A 206 40.08 -21.90 18.45
CA LEU A 206 39.34 -22.17 17.21
C LEU A 206 38.96 -20.82 16.57
N THR A 207 39.13 -20.51 15.27
CA THR A 207 39.40 -21.31 14.07
C THR A 207 40.03 -20.42 12.98
N THR A 208 41.22 -20.77 12.50
CA THR A 208 41.66 -20.40 11.14
C THR A 208 40.93 -21.35 10.19
N PHE A 209 39.93 -20.87 9.45
CA PHE A 209 39.25 -21.74 8.48
C PHE A 209 40.22 -22.07 7.34
N SER A 210 40.61 -23.34 7.26
CA SER A 210 41.34 -23.86 6.10
C SER A 210 40.50 -23.61 4.85
N ILE A 211 41.15 -23.33 3.71
CA ILE A 211 40.47 -23.11 2.43
C ILE A 211 39.53 -24.30 2.12
N HIS A 212 39.88 -25.50 2.55
CA HIS A 212 39.02 -26.68 2.46
C HIS A 212 37.71 -26.55 3.25
N THR A 213 37.72 -25.94 4.43
CA THR A 213 36.53 -25.73 5.26
C THR A 213 35.60 -24.65 4.67
N ILE A 214 36.17 -23.61 4.07
CA ILE A 214 35.39 -22.59 3.34
C ILE A 214 34.74 -23.22 2.10
N ILE A 215 35.48 -24.05 1.36
CA ILE A 215 34.96 -24.78 0.20
C ILE A 215 33.82 -25.72 0.61
N GLU A 216 33.94 -26.44 1.73
CA GLU A 216 32.88 -27.32 2.25
C GLU A 216 31.63 -26.54 2.68
N ILE A 217 31.78 -25.38 3.33
CA ILE A 217 30.65 -24.52 3.71
C ILE A 217 29.94 -23.97 2.47
N VAL A 218 30.70 -23.51 1.46
CA VAL A 218 30.13 -23.01 0.20
C VAL A 218 29.40 -24.14 -0.55
N LEU A 219 29.96 -25.34 -0.60
CA LEU A 219 29.29 -26.53 -1.17
C LEU A 219 28.00 -26.88 -0.42
N ALA A 220 28.01 -26.83 0.91
CA ALA A 220 26.83 -27.09 1.73
C ALA A 220 25.72 -26.05 1.47
N ILE A 221 26.07 -24.77 1.30
CA ILE A 221 25.12 -23.71 0.95
C ILE A 221 24.53 -23.92 -0.45
N ILE A 222 25.36 -24.29 -1.44
CA ILE A 222 24.89 -24.58 -2.81
C ILE A 222 23.93 -25.77 -2.82
N VAL A 223 24.23 -26.84 -2.07
CA VAL A 223 23.35 -28.01 -1.93
C VAL A 223 22.04 -27.63 -1.24
N ALA A 224 22.08 -26.80 -0.19
CA ALA A 224 20.87 -26.32 0.49
C ALA A 224 19.98 -25.48 -0.44
N ILE A 225 20.57 -24.59 -1.25
CA ILE A 225 19.84 -23.80 -2.25
C ILE A 225 19.21 -24.71 -3.31
N LEU A 226 19.93 -25.72 -3.80
CA LEU A 226 19.39 -26.70 -4.75
C LEU A 226 18.25 -27.52 -4.15
N LEU A 227 18.35 -27.93 -2.88
CA LEU A 227 17.26 -28.62 -2.17
C LEU A 227 16.04 -27.71 -1.99
N ILE A 228 16.22 -26.43 -1.68
CA ILE A 228 15.11 -25.46 -1.60
C ILE A 228 14.44 -25.29 -2.97
N ILE A 229 15.21 -25.23 -4.05
CA ILE A 229 14.68 -25.15 -5.43
C ILE A 229 13.94 -26.45 -5.78
N ILE A 230 14.43 -27.62 -5.37
CA ILE A 230 13.76 -28.91 -5.61
C ILE A 230 12.48 -29.01 -4.77
N ILE A 231 12.50 -28.59 -3.49
CA ILE A 231 11.31 -28.60 -2.62
C ILE A 231 10.27 -27.59 -3.11
N ARG A 232 10.68 -26.40 -3.55
CA ARG A 232 9.78 -25.41 -4.18
C ARG A 232 9.34 -25.82 -5.58
N GLY A 233 10.14 -26.61 -6.30
CA GLY A 233 9.80 -27.22 -7.59
C GLY A 233 8.91 -28.46 -7.46
N LYS A 234 8.68 -28.97 -6.25
CA LYS A 234 7.90 -30.19 -5.96
C LYS A 234 6.70 -29.93 -5.04
N GLY A 235 6.14 -28.72 -5.15
CA GLY A 235 4.92 -28.27 -4.47
C GLY A 235 3.84 -27.77 -5.43
N GLY A 236 3.72 -28.36 -6.62
CA GLY A 236 2.72 -27.92 -7.61
C GLY A 236 2.60 -28.81 -8.84
N SER A 237 2.52 -30.13 -8.68
CA SER A 237 2.07 -31.01 -9.77
C SER A 237 1.39 -32.26 -9.23
N GLY A 238 0.09 -32.39 -9.50
CA GLY A 238 -0.64 -33.67 -9.44
C GLY A 238 -1.77 -33.76 -8.41
N GLY A 239 -2.98 -33.32 -8.78
CA GLY A 239 -4.21 -33.60 -8.03
C GLY A 239 -5.45 -33.03 -8.73
N GLY A 240 -6.00 -33.78 -9.68
CA GLY A 240 -6.92 -33.30 -10.70
C GLY A 240 -8.30 -32.83 -10.21
N ARG A 241 -8.77 -31.71 -10.78
CA ARG A 241 -10.18 -31.48 -11.05
C ARG A 241 -10.40 -31.48 -12.56
N LYS A 242 -11.16 -32.46 -13.04
CA LYS A 242 -11.67 -32.53 -14.41
C LYS A 242 -12.45 -31.25 -14.71
N PHE A 243 -11.90 -30.37 -15.54
CA PHE A 243 -12.67 -29.34 -16.21
C PHE A 243 -13.06 -29.85 -17.59
N THR A 244 -14.34 -30.16 -17.74
CA THR A 244 -14.98 -30.48 -19.01
C THR A 244 -15.12 -29.19 -19.81
N LEU A 245 -14.39 -29.08 -20.92
CA LEU A 245 -14.62 -28.05 -21.94
C LEU A 245 -15.69 -28.54 -22.92
N PRO A 246 -16.65 -27.68 -23.27
CA PRO A 246 -17.07 -27.58 -24.66
C PRO A 246 -16.89 -26.14 -25.16
N GLY A 247 -16.44 -26.02 -26.41
CA GLY A 247 -16.74 -24.82 -27.21
C GLY A 247 -15.57 -23.89 -27.50
N LYS A 248 -14.77 -24.31 -28.48
CA LYS A 248 -14.12 -23.50 -29.51
C LYS A 248 -14.67 -22.07 -29.73
N ILE A 249 -13.71 -21.14 -29.90
CA ILE A 249 -13.58 -20.14 -30.98
C ILE A 249 -13.93 -18.65 -30.71
N SER A 250 -12.90 -17.85 -31.02
CA SER A 250 -12.85 -16.50 -31.61
C SER A 250 -12.95 -15.22 -30.76
N ARG A 251 -11.88 -14.43 -30.92
CA ARG A 251 -11.81 -12.97 -30.74
C ARG A 251 -12.92 -12.25 -31.54
N PRO A 252 -13.44 -11.13 -31.03
CA PRO A 252 -14.03 -10.10 -31.87
C PRO A 252 -13.20 -8.81 -31.81
N SER A 253 -12.65 -8.46 -32.97
CA SER A 253 -12.31 -7.10 -33.38
C SER A 253 -13.57 -6.39 -33.90
N GLN A 254 -13.64 -5.09 -33.64
CA GLN A 254 -14.33 -4.03 -34.40
C GLN A 254 -15.87 -3.98 -34.43
N GLN A 255 -16.35 -2.79 -34.05
CA GLN A 255 -17.46 -1.99 -34.60
C GLN A 255 -18.77 -2.70 -35.00
N GLN A 256 -19.91 -2.25 -34.50
CA GLN A 256 -20.66 -1.12 -35.08
C GLN A 256 -21.92 -0.80 -34.26
N SER A 257 -22.19 0.50 -34.17
CA SER A 257 -23.49 1.14 -33.89
C SER A 257 -24.69 0.34 -34.42
N ASN A 258 -25.75 0.19 -33.62
CA ASN A 258 -27.12 0.40 -34.10
C ASN A 258 -28.16 0.61 -32.98
N ARG A 259 -29.01 1.59 -33.27
CA ARG A 259 -30.16 2.16 -32.55
C ARG A 259 -31.34 1.16 -32.45
N PRO A 260 -32.20 1.17 -31.41
CA PRO A 260 -33.38 0.30 -31.38
C PRO A 260 -34.58 0.94 -32.09
N SER A 261 -35.19 0.23 -33.05
CA SER A 261 -36.50 0.54 -33.62
C SER A 261 -37.55 -0.49 -33.21
N GLN A 262 -38.60 0.04 -32.55
CA GLN A 262 -40.03 -0.29 -32.61
C GLN A 262 -40.50 -1.76 -32.42
N GLN A 263 -41.29 -1.96 -31.36
CA GLN A 263 -42.15 -3.12 -31.15
C GLN A 263 -43.37 -3.09 -32.09
N PRO A 264 -43.84 -4.23 -32.62
CA PRO A 264 -45.18 -4.36 -33.15
C PRO A 264 -46.18 -4.90 -32.12
N ILE A 265 -47.37 -4.30 -32.18
CA ILE A 265 -48.60 -4.53 -31.42
C ILE A 265 -49.17 -5.94 -31.63
N SER A 266 -49.54 -6.62 -30.55
CA SER A 266 -50.31 -7.87 -30.55
C SER A 266 -51.83 -7.61 -30.43
N ARG A 267 -52.62 -8.21 -31.33
CA ARG A 267 -54.10 -8.24 -31.33
C ARG A 267 -54.65 -9.51 -30.66
N PRO A 268 -55.89 -9.50 -30.15
CA PRO A 268 -56.41 -10.51 -29.22
C PRO A 268 -56.96 -11.77 -29.93
N SER A 269 -56.79 -12.92 -29.27
CA SER A 269 -57.24 -14.24 -29.72
C SER A 269 -58.71 -14.51 -29.40
N THR A 270 -59.47 -14.92 -30.42
CA THR A 270 -60.84 -15.45 -30.34
C THR A 270 -60.85 -16.91 -29.88
N GLU A 271 -61.68 -17.24 -28.89
CA GLU A 271 -61.99 -18.61 -28.45
C GLU A 271 -62.91 -19.34 -29.45
N PRO A 272 -62.77 -20.68 -29.61
CA PRO A 272 -63.82 -21.51 -30.18
C PRO A 272 -64.59 -22.32 -29.11
N ILE A 273 -65.91 -22.24 -29.24
CA ILE A 273 -66.97 -22.90 -28.49
C ILE A 273 -66.86 -24.43 -28.55
N ARG A 274 -67.03 -25.12 -27.41
CA ARG A 274 -67.18 -26.60 -27.34
C ARG A 274 -68.66 -27.01 -27.35
N PRO A 275 -69.03 -28.12 -28.01
CA PRO A 275 -70.42 -28.57 -28.09
C PRO A 275 -70.88 -29.40 -26.89
N ILE A 276 -72.17 -29.25 -26.57
CA ILE A 276 -72.92 -29.99 -25.55
C ILE A 276 -73.25 -31.41 -26.06
N ARG A 277 -73.08 -32.44 -25.21
CA ARG A 277 -73.84 -33.69 -25.30
C ARG A 277 -74.36 -34.13 -23.94
N LYS A 278 -75.61 -34.60 -24.01
CA LYS A 278 -76.59 -34.99 -22.98
C LYS A 278 -76.12 -36.13 -22.08
N PHE A 279 -76.51 -36.09 -20.80
CA PHE A 279 -77.51 -36.97 -20.19
C PHE A 279 -78.28 -36.18 -19.13
#